data_AF-A0A6V7LBW5-F1
#
_entry.id   AF-A0A6V7LBW5-F1
#
_cell.length_a   1.000
_cell.length_b   1.000
_cell.length_c   1.000
_cell.angle_alpha   90.00
_cell.angle_beta   90.00
_cell.angle_gamma   90.00
#
_symmetry.space_group_name_H-M   'P 1'
#
loop_
_entity.id
_entity.type
_entity.pdbx_description
1 polymer ?
#
loop_
_entity_poly.entity_id
_entity_poly.type
_entity_poly.pdbx_seq_one_letter_code
_entity_poly.pdbx_strand_id
1 'polypeptide(L)'
;DVTAKLILKFDTAKHKGHERLFFTSSNCKLTIPDYTSNFVPRPGQDQTFAEAINDVLNSSKQEILSSITASLERGVAKKIIDMANGLAKNFTYDELLPNTE
;
A
#
# COMPACT_ATOMS: atom_id res chain seq x y z
N ASP A 1 10.38 -3.76 -11.68
CA ASP A 1 10.26 -3.88 -10.21
C ASP A 1 9.53 -2.69 -9.63
N VAL A 2 8.70 -2.90 -8.61
CA VAL A 2 8.02 -1.83 -7.87
C VAL A 2 8.66 -1.75 -6.49
N THR A 3 9.14 -0.57 -6.11
CA THR A 3 9.79 -0.36 -4.82
C THR A 3 8.87 0.44 -3.91
N ALA A 4 8.67 -0.04 -2.68
CA ALA A 4 7.91 0.67 -1.66
C ALA A 4 8.81 0.99 -0.48
N LYS A 5 8.83 2.26 -0.05
CA LYS A 5 9.44 2.70 1.20
C LYS A 5 8.34 2.95 2.21
N LEU A 6 8.31 2.15 3.27
CA LEU A 6 7.33 2.27 4.34
C LEU A 6 8.02 2.79 5.61
N ILE A 7 7.39 3.79 6.24
CA ILE A 7 7.74 4.28 7.56
C ILE A 7 6.55 4.03 8.47
N LEU A 8 6.74 3.16 9.46
CA LEU A 8 5.76 2.90 10.50
C LEU A 8 6.25 3.57 11.79
N LYS A 9 5.41 4.42 12.36
CA LYS A 9 5.62 4.94 13.72
C LYS A 9 4.76 4.15 14.67
N PHE A 10 5.37 3.73 15.76
CA PHE A 10 4.69 3.08 16.86
C PHE A 10 4.98 3.82 18.14
N ASP A 11 4.15 3.55 19.12
CA ASP A 11 4.28 4.00 20.49
C ASP A 11 3.90 2.82 21.40
N THR A 12 4.23 2.90 22.68
CA THR A 12 3.99 1.83 23.64
C THR A 12 3.03 2.30 24.72
N ALA A 13 2.04 1.46 25.03
CA ALA A 13 1.07 1.75 26.07
C ALA A 13 1.02 0.61 27.07
N LYS A 14 0.97 0.95 28.36
CA LYS A 14 0.73 -0.02 29.43
C LYS A 14 -0.76 -0.38 29.46
N HIS A 15 -1.07 -1.64 29.17
CA HIS A 15 -2.42 -2.16 29.24
C HIS A 15 -2.44 -3.42 30.13
N LYS A 16 -3.16 -3.37 31.25
CA LYS A 16 -3.24 -4.46 32.25
C LYS A 16 -1.87 -4.94 32.78
N GLY A 17 -0.94 -4.00 33.00
CA GLY A 17 0.39 -4.30 33.55
C GLY A 17 1.42 -4.78 32.53
N HIS A 18 1.03 -5.00 31.27
CA HIS A 18 1.93 -5.37 30.18
C HIS A 18 2.08 -4.22 29.18
N GLU A 19 3.30 -4.02 28.69
CA GLU A 19 3.58 -3.05 27.64
C GLU A 19 3.19 -3.63 26.28
N ARG A 20 2.41 -2.87 25.52
CA ARG A 20 1.94 -3.25 24.19
C ARG A 20 2.32 -2.19 23.18
N LEU A 21 2.75 -2.67 22.01
CA LEU A 21 3.08 -1.83 20.88
C LEU A 21 1.81 -1.47 20.11
N PHE A 22 1.62 -0.19 19.80
CA PHE A 22 0.55 0.27 18.92
C PHE A 22 1.11 1.17 17.83
N PHE A 23 0.70 0.93 16.59
CA PHE A 23 1.13 1.73 15.45
C PHE A 23 0.22 2.97 15.32
N THR A 24 0.83 4.15 15.40
CA THR A 24 0.14 5.45 15.39
C THR A 24 0.00 6.03 14.00
N SER A 25 1.00 5.83 13.14
CA SER A 25 0.97 6.34 11.78
C SER A 25 1.81 5.50 10.83
N SER A 26 1.36 5.45 9.57
CA SER A 26 2.07 4.83 8.47
C SER A 26 2.23 5.85 7.34
N ASN A 27 3.43 5.93 6.78
CA ASN A 27 3.71 6.68 5.57
C ASN A 27 4.34 5.73 4.56
N CYS A 28 3.69 5.56 3.42
CA CYS A 28 4.15 4.71 2.34
C CYS A 28 4.48 5.59 1.14
N LYS A 29 5.70 5.45 0.62
CA LYS A 29 6.12 6.05 -0.64
C LYS A 29 6.34 4.94 -1.66
N LEU A 30 5.60 4.99 -2.76
CA LEU A 30 5.65 4.00 -3.84
C LEU A 30 6.39 4.58 -5.04
N THR A 31 7.39 3.85 -5.51
CA THR A 31 8.11 4.14 -6.74
C THR A 31 7.76 3.06 -7.76
N ILE A 32 6.92 3.41 -8.72
CA ILE A 32 6.52 2.55 -9.84
C ILE A 32 7.25 3.07 -11.08
N PRO A 33 8.32 2.40 -11.55
CA PRO A 33 9.10 2.88 -12.70
C PRO A 33 8.36 2.73 -14.03
N ASP A 34 7.57 1.66 -14.20
CA ASP A 34 6.73 1.45 -15.37
C ASP A 34 5.56 0.52 -15.00
N TYR A 35 4.47 0.59 -15.77
CA TYR A 35 3.37 -0.35 -15.68
C TYR A 35 2.87 -0.75 -17.08
N THR A 36 2.44 -2.00 -17.19
CA THR A 36 1.72 -2.50 -18.35
C THR A 36 0.25 -2.63 -17.96
N SER A 37 -0.59 -1.78 -18.55
CA SER A 37 -2.05 -1.95 -18.48
C SER A 37 -2.58 -2.33 -19.84
N ASN A 38 -3.44 -3.33 -19.86
CA ASN A 38 -4.18 -3.74 -21.03
C ASN A 38 -5.67 -3.79 -20.66
N PHE A 39 -6.45 -2.90 -21.26
CA PHE A 39 -7.89 -2.91 -21.14
C PHE A 39 -8.45 -4.00 -22.05
N VAL A 40 -9.05 -5.02 -21.44
CA VAL A 40 -9.75 -6.08 -22.15
C VAL A 40 -11.24 -5.75 -22.19
N PRO A 41 -11.83 -5.50 -23.37
CA PRO A 41 -13.25 -5.20 -23.49
C PRO A 41 -14.08 -6.42 -23.09
N ARG A 42 -15.28 -6.16 -22.53
CA ARG A 42 -16.24 -7.22 -22.25
C ARG A 42 -16.87 -7.74 -23.55
N PRO A 43 -17.36 -8.99 -23.58
CA PRO A 43 -18.03 -9.54 -24.76
C PRO A 43 -19.18 -8.62 -25.22
N GLY A 44 -19.14 -8.16 -26.48
CA GLY A 44 -20.12 -7.23 -27.05
C GLY A 44 -19.74 -5.74 -27.00
N GLN A 45 -18.56 -5.39 -26.47
CA GLN A 45 -18.01 -4.03 -26.59
C GLN A 45 -17.17 -3.86 -27.86
N ASP A 46 -17.17 -2.64 -28.38
CA ASP A 46 -16.46 -2.24 -29.59
C ASP A 46 -14.93 -2.37 -29.40
N GLN A 47 -14.29 -3.10 -30.30
CA GLN A 47 -12.85 -3.35 -30.29
C GLN A 47 -12.06 -2.07 -30.60
N THR A 48 -12.59 -1.19 -31.46
CA THR A 48 -11.97 0.11 -31.77
C THR A 48 -11.96 1.03 -30.54
N PHE A 49 -13.00 0.94 -29.71
CA PHE A 49 -13.05 1.69 -28.46
C PHE A 49 -12.02 1.16 -27.44
N ALA A 50 -11.83 -0.16 -27.39
CA ALA A 50 -10.81 -0.77 -26.55
C ALA A 50 -9.37 -0.40 -26.99
N GLU A 51 -9.12 -0.35 -28.29
CA GLU A 51 -7.83 0.10 -28.86
C GLU A 51 -7.54 1.55 -28.50
N ALA A 52 -8.52 2.45 -28.66
CA ALA A 52 -8.37 3.86 -28.28
C ALA A 52 -8.08 4.02 -26.77
N ILE A 53 -8.73 3.24 -25.91
CA ILE A 53 -8.44 3.24 -24.46
C ILE A 53 -7.01 2.76 -24.21
N ASN A 54 -6.57 1.69 -24.88
CA ASN A 54 -5.21 1.18 -24.72
C ASN A 54 -4.15 2.17 -25.22
N ASP A 55 -4.42 2.91 -26.29
CA ASP A 55 -3.52 3.95 -26.78
C ASP A 55 -3.39 5.11 -25.79
N VAL A 56 -4.49 5.54 -25.17
CA VAL A 56 -4.47 6.57 -24.11
C VAL A 56 -3.75 6.04 -22.87
N LEU A 57 -4.02 4.81 -22.45
CA LEU A 57 -3.35 4.18 -21.32
C LEU A 57 -1.83 4.10 -21.55
N ASN A 58 -1.40 3.81 -22.78
CA ASN A 58 0.01 3.68 -23.14
C ASN A 58 0.72 5.03 -23.34
N SER A 59 0.04 6.05 -23.86
CA SER A 59 0.61 7.38 -24.09
C SER A 59 0.64 8.24 -22.83
N SER A 60 -0.34 8.09 -21.93
CA SER A 60 -0.45 8.88 -20.69
C SER A 60 0.03 8.13 -19.44
N LYS A 61 0.88 7.11 -19.60
CA LYS A 61 1.31 6.24 -18.48
C LYS A 61 1.82 7.01 -17.26
N GLN A 62 2.72 7.96 -17.45
CA GLN A 62 3.32 8.69 -16.32
C GLN A 62 2.32 9.60 -15.59
N GLU A 63 1.38 10.18 -16.33
CA GLU A 63 0.36 11.08 -15.78
C GLU A 63 -0.72 10.31 -15.03
N ILE A 64 -1.12 9.16 -15.56
CA ILE A 64 -2.01 8.23 -14.88
C ILE A 64 -1.32 7.75 -13.60
N LEU A 65 -0.06 7.28 -13.68
CA LEU A 65 0.71 6.86 -12.52
C LEU A 65 0.78 7.96 -11.46
N SER A 66 1.13 9.19 -11.82
CA SER A 66 1.25 10.28 -10.84
C SER A 66 -0.09 10.58 -10.15
N SER A 67 -1.21 10.50 -10.88
CA SER A 67 -2.55 10.71 -10.32
C SER A 67 -3.00 9.60 -9.38
N ILE A 68 -2.72 8.33 -9.70
CA ILE A 68 -3.16 7.18 -8.90
C ILE A 68 -2.22 6.86 -7.75
N THR A 69 -0.92 7.20 -7.87
CA THR A 69 0.12 6.84 -6.88
C THR A 69 -0.24 7.35 -5.50
N ALA A 70 -0.65 8.61 -5.37
CA ALA A 70 -1.00 9.17 -4.06
C ALA A 70 -2.20 8.46 -3.40
N SER A 71 -3.14 7.94 -4.21
CA SER A 71 -4.29 7.18 -3.70
C SER A 71 -3.89 5.75 -3.33
N LEU A 72 -3.03 5.12 -4.13
CA LEU A 72 -2.42 3.82 -3.84
C LEU A 72 -1.59 3.87 -2.55
N GLU A 73 -0.72 4.87 -2.39
CA GLU A 73 0.10 5.09 -1.18
C GLU A 73 -0.77 5.18 0.07
N ARG A 74 -1.85 5.98 0.02
CA ARG A 74 -2.80 6.10 1.13
C ARG A 74 -3.53 4.78 1.43
N GLY A 75 -3.96 4.07 0.39
CA GLY A 75 -4.65 2.78 0.54
C GLY A 75 -3.75 1.71 1.16
N VAL A 76 -2.53 1.59 0.65
CA VAL A 76 -1.50 0.66 1.14
C VAL A 76 -1.10 1.01 2.56
N ALA A 77 -0.80 2.28 2.85
CA ALA A 77 -0.45 2.73 4.19
C ALA A 77 -1.54 2.40 5.23
N LYS A 78 -2.81 2.64 4.88
CA LYS A 78 -3.95 2.31 5.74
C LYS A 78 -4.09 0.80 5.95
N LYS A 79 -3.98 0.00 4.88
CA LYS A 79 -4.10 -1.45 5.01
C LYS A 79 -3.00 -2.02 5.90
N ILE A 80 -1.77 -1.50 5.76
CA ILE A 80 -0.64 -1.95 6.56
C ILE A 80 -0.81 -1.57 8.02
N ILE A 81 -1.27 -0.36 8.36
CA ILE A 81 -1.47 0.01 9.77
C ILE A 81 -2.57 -0.83 10.43
N ASP A 82 -3.65 -1.13 9.70
CA ASP A 82 -4.74 -1.97 10.19
C ASP A 82 -4.25 -3.41 10.44
N MET A 83 -3.44 -3.96 9.53
CA MET A 83 -2.82 -5.27 9.69
C MET A 83 -1.81 -5.29 10.84
N ALA A 84 -0.94 -4.28 10.92
CA ALA A 84 0.10 -4.18 11.95
C ALA A 84 -0.52 -4.06 13.36
N ASN A 85 -1.57 -3.24 13.52
CA ASN A 85 -2.32 -3.16 14.77
C ASN A 85 -3.13 -4.43 15.05
N GLY A 86 -3.64 -5.12 14.03
CA GLY A 86 -4.30 -6.42 14.18
C GLY A 86 -3.36 -7.49 14.72
N LEU A 87 -2.12 -7.54 14.20
CA LEU A 87 -1.07 -8.44 14.69
C LEU A 87 -0.65 -8.04 16.11
N ALA A 88 -0.28 -6.78 16.33
CA ALA A 88 0.24 -6.30 17.61
C ALA A 88 -0.75 -6.40 18.79
N LYS A 89 -2.06 -6.50 18.52
CA LYS A 89 -3.06 -6.78 19.56
C LYS A 89 -2.92 -8.15 20.20
N ASN A 90 -2.37 -9.13 19.48
CA ASN A 90 -2.28 -10.52 19.91
C ASN A 90 -0.93 -10.88 20.53
N PHE A 91 0.04 -9.97 20.49
CA PHE A 91 1.39 -10.19 20.98
C PHE A 91 1.80 -9.08 21.96
N THR A 92 2.59 -9.44 22.96
CA THR A 92 3.23 -8.49 23.88
C THR A 92 4.48 -7.87 23.26
N TYR A 93 4.97 -6.75 23.81
CA TYR A 93 6.15 -6.06 23.26
C TYR A 93 7.37 -7.00 23.13
N ASP A 94 7.65 -7.80 24.16
CA ASP A 94 8.75 -8.77 24.19
C ASP A 94 8.61 -9.91 23.16
N GLU A 95 7.38 -10.22 22.72
CA GLU A 95 7.15 -11.26 21.69
C GLU A 95 7.30 -10.72 20.27
N LEU A 96 6.99 -9.44 20.05
CA LEU A 96 7.10 -8.78 18.74
C LEU A 96 8.53 -8.31 18.46
N LEU A 97 9.21 -7.86 19.50
CA LEU A 97 10.60 -7.39 19.44
C LEU A 97 11.36 -8.11 20.55
N PRO A 98 11.64 -9.42 20.40
CA PRO A 98 12.51 -10.10 21.34
C PRO A 98 13.84 -9.36 21.32
N ASN A 99 14.29 -8.91 22.50
CA ASN A 99 15.58 -8.23 22.67
C ASN A 99 16.66 -9.01 21.91
N THR A 100 17.10 -8.49 20.77
CA THR A 100 18.40 -8.81 20.21
C THR A 100 19.40 -7.96 20.98
N GLU A 101 19.72 -8.41 22.19
CA GLU A 101 21.02 -8.10 22.82
C GLU A 101 22.14 -8.80 22.05
#